data_AF-A0A9X8ZZG7-F1
#
_entry.id   AF-A0A9X8ZZG7-F1
#
_cell.length_a   1.000
_cell.length_b   1.000
_cell.length_c   1.000
_cell.angle_alpha   90.00
_cell.angle_beta   90.00
_cell.angle_gamma   90.00
#
_symmetry.space_group_name_H-M   'P 1'
#
loop_
_entity.id
_entity.type
_entity.pdbx_description
1 polymer ?
#
loop_
_entity_poly.entity_id
_entity_poly.type
_entity_poly.pdbx_seq_one_letter_code
_entity_poly.pdbx_strand_id
1 'polypeptide(L)'
;PTVFAKQVIEHFQLTNYFEDIIGSNLDGTRIKKEEIIAHILQTNEELNKEEMIMIGDRKHDIIGANQNGIASIGVLYGYGCEKE
;
A
#
# COMPACT_ATOMS: atom_id res chain seq x y z
N PRO A 1 -1.42 0.10 -11.11
CA PRO A 1 -2.89 0.08 -11.21
C PRO A 1 -3.51 -1.15 -10.54
N THR A 2 -4.68 -1.00 -9.91
CA THR A 2 -5.40 -2.07 -9.21
C THR A 2 -5.64 -3.29 -10.09
N VAL A 3 -6.01 -3.08 -11.37
CA VAL A 3 -6.28 -4.17 -12.33
C VAL A 3 -5.07 -5.07 -12.49
N PHE A 4 -3.87 -4.51 -12.66
CA PHE A 4 -2.64 -5.30 -12.82
C PHE A 4 -2.21 -5.97 -11.51
N ALA A 5 -2.37 -5.30 -10.36
CA ALA A 5 -2.07 -5.90 -9.06
C ALA A 5 -2.96 -7.13 -8.79
N LYS A 6 -4.26 -7.05 -9.08
CA LYS A 6 -5.19 -8.18 -8.97
C LYS A 6 -4.79 -9.35 -9.86
N GLN A 7 -4.44 -9.08 -11.13
CA GLN A 7 -3.98 -10.12 -12.06
C GLN A 7 -2.72 -10.85 -11.56
N VAL A 8 -1.74 -10.11 -11.02
CA VAL A 8 -0.51 -10.70 -10.48
C VAL A 8 -0.79 -11.56 -9.25
N ILE A 9 -1.58 -11.04 -8.31
CA ILE A 9 -1.95 -11.77 -7.07
C ILE A 9 -2.75 -13.04 -7.38
N GLU A 10 -3.69 -12.96 -8.32
CA GLU A 10 -4.48 -14.11 -8.79
C GLU A 10 -3.61 -15.17 -9.46
N HIS A 11 -2.68 -14.75 -10.35
CA HIS A 11 -1.76 -15.66 -11.03
C HIS A 11 -0.92 -16.50 -10.04
N PHE A 12 -0.46 -15.87 -8.96
CA PHE A 12 0.31 -16.56 -7.90
C PHE A 12 -0.56 -17.21 -6.83
N GLN A 13 -1.89 -17.23 -7.00
CA GLN A 13 -2.85 -17.84 -6.06
C GLN A 13 -2.78 -17.26 -4.64
N LEU A 14 -2.48 -15.97 -4.53
CA LEU A 14 -2.35 -15.28 -3.25
C LEU A 14 -3.61 -14.52 -2.83
N THR A 15 -4.65 -14.50 -3.67
CA THR A 15 -5.88 -13.71 -3.45
C THR A 15 -6.50 -13.94 -2.07
N ASN A 16 -6.52 -15.18 -1.59
CA ASN A 16 -7.17 -15.53 -0.31
C ASN A 16 -6.44 -15.01 0.94
N TYR A 17 -5.26 -14.41 0.78
CA TYR A 17 -4.51 -13.78 1.88
C TYR A 17 -4.77 -12.28 2.02
N PHE A 18 -5.51 -11.68 1.10
CA PHE A 18 -5.84 -10.26 1.10
C PHE A 18 -7.34 -10.07 1.23
N GLU A 19 -7.76 -9.26 2.18
CA GLU A 19 -9.16 -8.79 2.26
C GLU A 19 -9.47 -7.87 1.08
N ASP A 20 -8.55 -6.95 0.78
CA ASP A 20 -8.66 -6.01 -0.34
C ASP A 20 -7.35 -5.85 -1.10
N ILE A 21 -7.47 -5.60 -2.41
CA ILE A 21 -6.35 -5.31 -3.32
C ILE A 21 -6.62 -3.97 -3.97
N ILE A 22 -5.90 -2.94 -3.50
CA ILE A 22 -6.11 -1.54 -3.89
C ILE A 22 -4.77 -0.94 -4.36
N GLY A 23 -4.79 -0.31 -5.53
CA GLY A 23 -3.67 0.45 -6.07
C GLY A 23 -4.15 1.68 -6.84
N SER A 24 -3.35 2.11 -7.81
CA SER A 24 -3.70 3.25 -8.67
C SER A 24 -4.80 2.94 -9.69
N ASN A 25 -5.41 3.99 -10.25
CA ASN A 25 -6.37 3.85 -11.35
C ASN A 25 -5.65 3.80 -12.71
N LEU A 26 -6.35 3.33 -13.75
CA LEU A 26 -5.82 3.29 -15.12
C LEU A 26 -5.75 4.66 -15.79
N ASP A 27 -6.56 5.61 -15.33
CA ASP A 27 -6.63 6.99 -15.82
C ASP A 27 -5.50 7.89 -15.25
N GLY A 28 -4.60 7.33 -14.46
CA GLY A 28 -3.52 8.08 -13.83
C GLY A 28 -3.95 8.88 -12.59
N THR A 29 -5.12 8.61 -12.02
CA THR A 29 -5.49 9.10 -10.69
C THR A 29 -5.07 8.12 -9.61
N ARG A 30 -4.93 8.59 -8.35
CA ARG A 30 -4.52 7.77 -7.20
C ARG A 30 -3.16 7.09 -7.41
N ILE A 31 -2.20 7.80 -7.98
CA ILE A 31 -0.86 7.24 -8.26
C ILE A 31 -0.02 7.24 -6.99
N LYS A 32 -0.16 8.29 -6.16
CA LYS A 32 0.73 8.48 -5.03
C LYS A 32 0.33 7.56 -3.87
N LYS A 33 1.32 7.12 -3.09
CA LYS A 33 1.07 6.16 -2.01
C LYS A 33 0.21 6.77 -0.90
N GLU A 34 0.39 8.05 -0.62
CA GLU A 34 -0.43 8.78 0.34
C GLU A 34 -1.91 8.80 -0.07
N GLU A 35 -2.21 8.92 -1.36
CA GLU A 35 -3.59 8.91 -1.90
C GLU A 35 -4.21 7.52 -1.79
N ILE A 36 -3.41 6.47 -2.01
CA ILE A 36 -3.86 5.07 -1.87
C ILE A 36 -4.17 4.77 -0.40
N ILE A 37 -3.27 5.10 0.52
CA ILE A 37 -3.46 4.85 1.96
C ILE A 37 -4.64 5.67 2.49
N ALA A 38 -4.74 6.95 2.11
CA ALA A 38 -5.87 7.79 2.48
C ALA A 38 -7.20 7.20 2.00
N HIS A 39 -7.24 6.67 0.77
CA HIS A 39 -8.44 6.02 0.27
C HIS A 39 -8.83 4.80 1.09
N ILE A 40 -7.87 3.93 1.45
CA ILE A 40 -8.13 2.74 2.29
C ILE A 40 -8.71 3.16 3.64
N LEU A 41 -8.13 4.17 4.28
CA LEU A 41 -8.63 4.70 5.56
C LEU A 41 -10.03 5.31 5.44
N GLN A 42 -10.36 5.94 4.30
CA GLN A 42 -11.67 6.56 4.07
C GLN A 42 -12.76 5.53 3.76
N THR A 43 -12.42 4.41 3.12
CA THR A 43 -13.39 3.38 2.77
C THR A 43 -13.62 2.34 3.86
N ASN A 44 -12.78 2.34 4.90
CA ASN A 44 -12.81 1.38 6.00
C ASN A 44 -12.73 2.16 7.33
N GLU A 45 -13.85 2.79 7.70
CA GLU A 45 -13.93 3.67 8.88
C GLU A 45 -13.72 2.92 10.22
N GLU A 46 -13.88 1.60 10.20
CA GLU A 46 -13.66 0.71 11.34
C GLU A 46 -12.18 0.42 11.62
N LEU A 47 -11.27 0.73 10.69
CA LEU A 47 -9.84 0.50 10.89
C LEU A 47 -9.25 1.51 11.88
N ASN A 48 -8.66 1.01 12.96
CA ASN A 48 -7.88 1.82 13.87
C ASN A 48 -6.46 2.03 13.31
N LYS A 49 -6.08 3.29 13.07
CA LYS A 49 -4.72 3.65 12.60
C LYS A 49 -3.60 3.14 13.50
N GLU A 50 -3.84 3.03 14.81
CA GLU A 50 -2.85 2.54 15.77
C GLU A 50 -2.56 1.05 15.61
N GLU A 51 -3.46 0.31 14.98
CA GLU A 51 -3.32 -1.12 14.67
C GLU A 51 -2.85 -1.37 13.23
N MET A 52 -2.58 -0.30 12.47
CA MET A 52 -2.15 -0.37 11.08
C MET A 52 -0.65 -0.17 10.92
N ILE A 53 -0.04 -1.01 10.08
CA ILE A 53 1.37 -0.92 9.70
C ILE A 53 1.48 -1.03 8.17
N MET A 54 2.14 -0.06 7.54
CA MET A 54 2.50 -0.12 6.12
C MET A 54 3.84 -0.86 5.94
N ILE A 55 3.86 -1.88 5.09
CA ILE A 55 5.10 -2.59 4.71
C ILE A 55 5.47 -2.21 3.28
N GLY A 56 6.71 -1.77 3.07
CA GLY A 56 7.20 -1.40 1.74
C GLY A 56 8.72 -1.37 1.64
N ASP A 57 9.22 -1.36 0.41
CA ASP A 57 10.66 -1.38 0.14
C ASP A 57 11.20 -0.02 -0.29
N ARG A 58 10.36 0.98 -0.53
CA ARG A 58 10.77 2.30 -1.04
C ARG A 58 10.42 3.42 -0.05
N LYS A 59 11.15 4.54 -0.10
CA LYS A 59 10.83 5.76 0.66
C LYS A 59 9.41 6.25 0.45
N HIS A 60 8.83 6.00 -0.74
CA HIS A 60 7.46 6.39 -1.05
C HIS A 60 6.43 5.68 -0.16
N ASP A 61 6.71 4.44 0.27
CA ASP A 61 5.87 3.71 1.21
C ASP A 61 5.89 4.37 2.59
N ILE A 62 7.09 4.69 3.08
CA ILE A 62 7.33 5.30 4.39
C ILE A 62 6.79 6.72 4.45
N ILE A 63 7.02 7.52 3.40
CA ILE A 63 6.46 8.88 3.29
C ILE A 63 4.93 8.83 3.26
N GLY A 64 4.34 7.91 2.47
CA GLY A 64 2.89 7.77 2.38
C GLY A 64 2.25 7.36 3.71
N ALA A 65 2.90 6.46 4.46
CA ALA A 65 2.48 6.04 5.79
C ALA A 65 2.53 7.21 6.79
N ASN A 66 3.65 7.93 6.85
CA ASN A 66 3.83 9.08 7.73
C ASN A 66 2.82 10.19 7.46
N GLN A 67 2.52 10.48 6.19
CA GLN A 67 1.51 11.49 5.81
C GLN A 67 0.08 11.10 6.22
N ASN A 68 -0.19 9.81 6.38
CA ASN A 68 -1.48 9.31 6.82
C ASN A 68 -1.55 8.99 8.33
N GLY A 69 -0.43 9.12 9.04
CA GLY A 69 -0.31 8.88 10.47
C GLY A 69 -0.43 7.40 10.85
N ILE A 70 0.10 6.50 10.02
CA ILE A 70 0.19 5.06 10.34
C ILE A 70 1.66 4.64 10.49
N ALA A 71 1.91 3.61 11.29
CA ALA A 71 3.26 3.05 11.43
C ALA A 71 3.74 2.43 10.11
N SER A 72 5.06 2.26 9.95
CA SER A 72 5.63 1.62 8.76
C SER A 72 6.88 0.81 9.05
N ILE A 73 7.11 -0.21 8.22
CA ILE A 73 8.28 -1.09 8.23
C ILE A 73 8.89 -1.09 6.82
N GLY A 74 10.14 -0.64 6.72
CA GLY A 74 10.95 -0.72 5.51
C GLY A 74 11.63 -2.08 5.39
N VAL A 75 11.53 -2.72 4.23
CA VAL A 75 12.22 -4.00 3.95
C VAL A 75 13.37 -3.82 2.96
N LEU A 76 14.49 -4.51 3.19
CA LEU A 76 15.72 -4.36 2.40
C LEU A 76 15.91 -5.40 1.29
N TYR A 77 14.97 -6.35 1.15
CA TYR A 77 15.03 -7.36 0.09
C TYR A 77 14.43 -6.88 -1.25
N GLY A 78 13.82 -5.70 -1.26
CA GLY A 78 13.21 -5.09 -2.45
C GLY A 78 14.20 -4.20 -3.22
N TYR A 79 13.69 -3.10 -3.77
CA TYR A 79 14.43 -2.17 -4.62
C TYR A 79 15.00 -0.95 -3.90
N GLY A 80 14.56 -0.65 -2.66
CA GLY A 80 15.17 0.40 -1.85
C GLY A 80 16.43 -0.09 -1.12
N CYS A 81 17.07 0.83 -0.41
CA CYS A 81 18.29 0.55 0.34
C CYS A 81 18.23 1.21 1.73
N GLU A 82 19.11 0.81 2.64
CA GLU A 82 19.14 1.33 4.02
C GLU A 82 19.36 2.85 4.11
N LYS A 83 19.99 3.46 3.09
CA LYS A 83 20.22 4.91 3.03
C LYS A 83 19.06 5.70 2.45
N GLU A 84 18.13 5.03 1.75
CA GLU A 84 16.92 5.64 1.21
C GLU A 84 15.92 5.91 2.33
#